data_AF-A0AAD3R4M8-F1
#
_entry.id   AF-A0AAD3R4M8-F1
#
_cell.length_a   1.000
_cell.length_b   1.000
_cell.length_c   1.000
_cell.angle_alpha   90.00
_cell.angle_beta   90.00
_cell.angle_gamma   90.00
#
_symmetry.space_group_name_H-M   'P 1'
#
loop_
_entity.id
_entity.type
_entity.pdbx_description
1 polymer ?
#
loop_
_entity_poly.entity_id
_entity_poly.type
_entity_poly.pdbx_seq_one_letter_code
_entity_poly.pdbx_strand_id
1 'polypeptide(L)'
;MASITCRVQYLEDSDPFICTNFPEPRRPPTVNLEENLPLSEQIAGIHKLLEAPLKLEECTLQLSPSGNYLDLDSSLAEQRDELEIFYEDVAKGKKPILILRTQLSVRVHSILEKLYNSHGPELRRSLFSLKQLFQDDKDLVPEFVASEGLTCFIKVGAEADHNYQNYILRAVSQIMLFVDGMNGVINHSETVQWLYTLTGSLSRLVVKTALKLLIVFVEYSESNSPLLINAVNTVDGQR
;
A
#
# COMPACT_ATOMS: atom_id res chain seq x y z
N MET A 1 -28.45 16.76 17.48
CA MET A 1 -27.38 16.73 16.47
C MET A 1 -27.69 15.57 15.53
N ALA A 2 -27.36 15.66 14.25
CA ALA A 2 -27.65 14.59 13.30
C ALA A 2 -26.66 13.45 13.55
N SER A 3 -27.17 12.28 13.93
CA SER A 3 -26.36 11.10 14.24
C SER A 3 -26.59 10.01 13.20
N ILE A 4 -25.52 9.36 12.74
CA ILE A 4 -25.58 8.26 11.78
C ILE A 4 -25.23 6.95 12.49
N THR A 5 -26.13 5.97 12.44
CA THR A 5 -25.87 4.65 13.02
C THR A 5 -25.05 3.79 12.06
N CYS A 6 -23.81 3.50 12.45
CA CYS A 6 -22.89 2.62 11.73
C CYS A 6 -22.74 1.27 12.45
N ARG A 7 -22.19 0.30 11.73
CA ARG A 7 -21.64 -0.95 12.27
C ARG A 7 -20.12 -0.85 12.24
N VAL A 8 -19.45 -1.37 13.25
CA VAL A 8 -17.99 -1.28 13.35
C VAL A 8 -17.35 -2.65 13.54
N GLN A 9 -16.19 -2.84 12.93
CA GLN A 9 -15.28 -3.97 13.13
C GLN A 9 -13.86 -3.43 13.17
N TYR A 10 -12.89 -4.22 13.62
CA TYR A 10 -11.48 -3.94 13.41
C TYR A 10 -10.82 -4.98 12.51
N LEU A 11 -9.71 -4.61 11.88
CA LEU A 11 -8.81 -5.53 11.19
C LEU A 11 -7.45 -5.47 11.87
N GLU A 12 -6.93 -6.62 12.32
CA GLU A 12 -5.59 -6.71 12.88
C GLU A 12 -4.56 -6.79 11.75
N ASP A 13 -4.01 -5.62 11.41
CA ASP A 13 -3.05 -5.41 10.33
C ASP A 13 -1.82 -4.58 10.76
N SER A 14 -1.51 -4.57 12.07
CA SER A 14 -0.35 -3.85 12.62
C SER A 14 0.98 -4.39 12.08
N ASP A 15 1.08 -5.71 11.85
CA ASP A 15 2.15 -6.33 11.08
C ASP A 15 1.66 -6.66 9.65
N PRO A 16 2.10 -5.91 8.62
CA PRO A 16 1.70 -6.14 7.23
C PRO A 16 2.07 -7.52 6.68
N PHE A 17 3.00 -8.24 7.31
CA PHE A 17 3.41 -9.58 6.89
C PHE A 17 2.63 -10.72 7.58
N ILE A 18 1.77 -10.41 8.57
CA ILE A 18 0.99 -11.39 9.36
C ILE A 18 -0.50 -10.99 9.43
N CYS A 19 -0.97 -10.14 8.51
CA CYS A 19 -2.34 -9.62 8.52
C CYS A 19 -3.40 -10.71 8.30
N THR A 20 -4.54 -10.59 8.99
CA THR A 20 -5.74 -11.39 8.72
C THR A 20 -6.68 -10.63 7.77
N ASN A 21 -7.44 -11.35 6.94
CA ASN A 21 -8.41 -10.74 6.02
C ASN A 21 -9.84 -10.74 6.58
N PHE A 22 -10.01 -11.01 7.87
CA PHE A 22 -11.31 -11.22 8.48
C PHE A 22 -11.53 -10.18 9.59
N PRO A 23 -12.34 -9.14 9.33
CA PRO A 23 -12.65 -8.16 10.35
C PRO A 23 -13.41 -8.79 11.54
N GLU A 24 -13.06 -8.34 12.75
CA GLU A 24 -13.64 -8.81 14.00
C GLU A 24 -14.42 -7.70 14.72
N PRO A 25 -15.47 -8.02 15.48
CA PRO A 25 -16.07 -9.35 15.63
C PRO A 25 -16.96 -9.71 14.43
N ARG A 26 -17.23 -11.01 14.24
CA ARG A 26 -18.10 -11.52 13.15
C ARG A 26 -19.50 -10.88 13.12
N ARG A 27 -20.01 -10.43 14.27
CA ARG A 27 -21.26 -9.66 14.39
C ARG A 27 -20.92 -8.23 14.78
N PRO A 28 -20.84 -7.30 13.81
CA PRO A 28 -20.42 -5.93 14.08
C PRO A 28 -21.34 -5.25 15.10
N PRO A 29 -20.84 -4.75 16.24
CA PRO A 29 -21.62 -3.86 17.10
C PRO A 29 -21.97 -2.56 16.36
N THR A 30 -22.99 -1.86 16.85
CA THR A 30 -23.42 -0.58 16.29
C THR A 30 -22.94 0.59 17.11
N VAL A 31 -22.55 1.66 16.45
CA VAL A 31 -22.17 2.94 17.06
C VAL A 31 -22.96 4.06 16.38
N ASN A 32 -23.31 5.10 17.13
CA ASN A 32 -23.85 6.33 16.56
C ASN A 32 -22.71 7.34 16.44
N LEU A 33 -22.46 7.80 15.21
CA LEU A 33 -21.48 8.85 14.94
C LEU A 33 -22.21 10.18 14.77
N GLU A 34 -21.66 11.22 15.37
CA GLU A 34 -22.11 12.60 15.17
C GLU A 34 -21.62 13.09 13.81
N GLU A 35 -22.56 13.50 12.95
CA GLU A 35 -22.29 13.82 11.54
C GLU A 35 -21.40 15.06 11.37
N ASN A 36 -21.47 16.00 12.32
CA ASN A 36 -20.79 17.30 12.26
C ASN A 36 -19.58 17.40 13.20
N LEU A 37 -19.14 16.28 13.79
CA LEU A 37 -17.91 16.24 14.59
C LEU A 37 -16.80 15.53 13.79
N PRO A 38 -15.54 15.99 13.89
CA PRO A 38 -14.41 15.28 13.33
C PRO A 38 -14.36 13.83 13.78
N LEU A 39 -13.94 12.94 12.89
CA LEU A 39 -13.86 11.51 13.20
C LEU A 39 -12.71 11.21 14.19
N SER A 40 -11.67 12.04 14.24
CA SER A 40 -10.57 11.99 15.20
C SER A 40 -11.04 12.13 16.66
N GLU A 41 -12.13 12.86 16.91
CA GLU A 41 -12.74 12.98 18.25
C GLU A 41 -13.58 11.75 18.62
N GLN A 42 -14.01 10.96 17.63
CA GLN A 42 -14.95 9.85 17.80
C GLN A 42 -14.27 8.46 17.76
N ILE A 43 -13.09 8.36 17.12
CA ILE A 43 -12.38 7.09 16.90
C ILE A 43 -12.00 6.38 18.20
N ALA A 44 -11.67 7.12 19.28
CA ALA A 44 -11.38 6.55 20.59
C ALA A 44 -12.57 5.77 21.17
N GLY A 45 -13.80 6.22 20.90
CA GLY A 45 -15.03 5.53 21.29
C GLY A 45 -15.22 4.22 20.51
N ILE A 46 -14.93 4.23 19.21
CA ILE A 46 -14.98 3.04 18.35
C ILE A 46 -13.94 2.01 18.79
N HIS A 47 -12.69 2.45 18.98
CA HIS A 47 -11.58 1.61 19.45
C HIS A 47 -11.92 0.93 20.78
N LYS A 48 -12.42 1.69 21.75
CA LYS A 48 -12.84 1.15 23.06
C LYS A 48 -14.01 0.17 22.94
N LEU A 49 -14.99 0.45 22.08
CA LEU A 49 -16.15 -0.43 21.87
C LEU A 49 -15.73 -1.79 21.28
N LEU A 50 -14.73 -1.78 20.41
CA LEU A 50 -14.22 -2.98 19.75
C LEU A 50 -13.20 -3.75 20.59
N GLU A 51 -12.67 -3.16 21.67
CA GLU A 51 -11.53 -3.69 22.42
C GLU A 51 -10.36 -4.07 21.48
N ALA A 52 -10.15 -3.24 20.45
CA ALA A 52 -9.22 -3.55 19.37
C ALA A 52 -7.77 -3.59 19.87
N PRO A 53 -6.98 -4.64 19.55
CA PRO A 53 -5.58 -4.77 19.97
C PRO A 53 -4.60 -3.89 19.16
N LEU A 54 -5.10 -2.77 18.61
CA LEU A 54 -4.33 -1.79 17.85
C LEU A 54 -3.97 -0.59 18.74
N LYS A 55 -2.88 0.11 18.44
CA LYS A 55 -2.60 1.41 19.07
C LYS A 55 -3.52 2.47 18.51
N LEU A 56 -4.21 3.20 19.39
CA LEU A 56 -5.24 4.17 19.00
C LEU A 56 -4.68 5.26 18.07
N GLU A 57 -3.48 5.76 18.36
CA GLU A 57 -2.80 6.79 17.59
C GLU A 57 -2.37 6.35 16.18
N GLU A 58 -2.30 5.04 15.93
CA GLU A 58 -1.96 4.43 14.64
C GLU A 58 -3.21 3.97 13.87
N CYS A 59 -4.41 4.18 14.43
CA CYS A 59 -5.67 3.76 13.81
C CYS A 59 -6.19 4.74 12.75
N THR A 60 -6.95 4.19 11.81
CA THR A 60 -7.78 4.88 10.82
C THR A 60 -9.10 4.14 10.64
N LEU A 61 -10.03 4.75 9.89
CA LEU A 61 -11.32 4.16 9.55
C LEU A 61 -11.43 3.96 8.05
N GLN A 62 -11.85 2.76 7.65
CA GLN A 62 -12.10 2.40 6.25
C GLN A 62 -13.55 1.95 6.07
N LEU A 63 -14.19 2.36 4.98
CA LEU A 63 -15.52 1.92 4.61
C LEU A 63 -15.51 0.53 3.98
N SER A 64 -16.46 -0.31 4.39
CA SER A 64 -16.73 -1.61 3.75
C SER A 64 -18.09 -1.58 3.02
N PRO A 65 -18.17 -2.03 1.75
CA PRO A 65 -17.15 -2.79 1.01
C PRO A 65 -16.27 -1.95 0.07
N SER A 66 -16.41 -0.63 0.01
CA SER A 66 -15.72 0.20 -0.99
C SER A 66 -14.20 0.26 -0.80
N GLY A 67 -13.71 0.12 0.44
CA GLY A 67 -12.30 0.26 0.77
C GLY A 67 -11.84 1.71 0.94
N ASN A 68 -12.74 2.69 0.86
CA ASN A 68 -12.37 4.10 1.00
C ASN A 68 -11.93 4.40 2.43
N TYR A 69 -10.77 5.02 2.60
CA TYR A 69 -10.31 5.55 3.89
C TYR A 69 -10.99 6.88 4.18
N LEU A 70 -11.41 7.07 5.43
CA LEU A 70 -12.02 8.31 5.88
C LEU A 70 -10.93 9.29 6.34
N ASP A 71 -11.12 10.56 6.01
CA ASP A 71 -10.32 11.63 6.61
C ASP A 71 -10.76 11.82 8.06
N LEU A 72 -9.83 11.55 8.99
CA LEU A 72 -10.11 11.65 10.42
C LEU A 72 -10.21 13.09 10.91
N ASP A 73 -9.55 14.03 10.24
CA ASP A 73 -9.56 15.44 10.65
C ASP A 73 -10.85 16.15 10.23
N SER A 74 -11.60 15.55 9.32
CA SER A 74 -12.90 16.01 8.84
C SER A 74 -14.06 15.27 9.51
N SER A 75 -15.21 15.94 9.58
CA SER A 75 -16.50 15.33 9.91
C SER A 75 -17.09 14.56 8.72
N LEU A 76 -18.14 13.75 8.94
CA LEU A 76 -18.84 13.05 7.85
C LEU A 76 -19.53 14.03 6.90
N ALA A 77 -20.03 15.14 7.43
CA ALA A 77 -20.66 16.21 6.64
C ALA A 77 -19.66 16.91 5.72
N GLU A 78 -18.43 17.14 6.16
CA GLU A 78 -17.40 17.86 5.38
C GLU A 78 -16.87 17.04 4.21
N GLN A 79 -16.77 15.71 4.37
CA GLN A 79 -16.31 14.80 3.32
C GLN A 79 -17.48 14.11 2.57
N ARG A 80 -18.67 14.73 2.58
CA ARG A 80 -19.91 14.13 2.05
C ARG A 80 -19.85 13.77 0.58
N ASP A 81 -19.14 14.57 -0.23
CA ASP A 81 -19.00 14.35 -1.67
C ASP A 81 -18.25 13.04 -1.98
N GLU A 82 -17.37 12.59 -1.09
CA GLU A 82 -16.66 11.30 -1.20
C GLU A 82 -17.48 10.13 -0.62
N LEU A 83 -18.59 10.45 0.03
CA LEU A 83 -19.45 9.53 0.79
C LEU A 83 -20.84 9.33 0.16
N GLU A 84 -21.04 9.65 -1.11
CA GLU A 84 -22.35 9.53 -1.78
C GLU A 84 -23.01 8.15 -1.57
N ILE A 85 -22.26 7.07 -1.81
CA ILE A 85 -22.75 5.68 -1.65
C ILE A 85 -23.07 5.37 -0.17
N PHE A 86 -22.27 5.89 0.76
CA PHE A 86 -22.50 5.74 2.20
C PHE A 86 -23.84 6.39 2.60
N TYR A 87 -24.08 7.63 2.15
CA TYR A 87 -25.32 8.35 2.46
C TYR A 87 -26.54 7.78 1.77
N GLU A 88 -26.40 7.23 0.55
CA GLU A 88 -27.47 6.48 -0.10
C GLU A 88 -27.90 5.26 0.71
N ASP A 89 -26.95 4.51 1.26
CA ASP A 89 -27.23 3.34 2.07
C ASP A 89 -27.90 3.72 3.39
N VAL A 90 -27.46 4.81 4.02
CA VAL A 90 -28.13 5.38 5.21
C VAL A 90 -29.56 5.79 4.88
N ALA A 91 -29.81 6.46 3.76
CA ALA A 91 -31.16 6.85 3.32
C ALA A 91 -32.08 5.65 3.05
N LYS A 92 -31.51 4.50 2.64
CA LYS A 92 -32.21 3.21 2.49
C LYS A 92 -32.40 2.47 3.82
N GLY A 93 -32.03 3.08 4.96
CA GLY A 93 -32.15 2.49 6.29
C GLY A 93 -31.10 1.42 6.61
N LYS A 94 -30.05 1.29 5.79
CA LYS A 94 -28.94 0.40 6.09
C LYS A 94 -28.00 1.04 7.10
N LYS A 95 -27.23 0.19 7.78
CA LYS A 95 -26.14 0.59 8.68
C LYS A 95 -24.81 0.29 7.97
N PRO A 96 -24.13 1.31 7.42
CA PRO A 96 -22.81 1.15 6.79
C PRO A 96 -21.81 0.53 7.76
N ILE A 97 -20.79 -0.15 7.23
CA ILE A 97 -19.76 -0.82 8.04
C ILE A 97 -18.46 -0.03 7.94
N LEU A 98 -17.91 0.33 9.09
CA LEU A 98 -16.59 0.92 9.24
C LEU A 98 -15.63 -0.11 9.81
N ILE A 99 -14.43 -0.16 9.25
CA ILE A 99 -13.33 -1.01 9.68
C ILE A 99 -12.28 -0.11 10.33
N LEU A 100 -12.09 -0.27 11.64
CA LEU A 100 -10.96 0.28 12.36
C LEU A 100 -9.71 -0.53 12.03
N ARG A 101 -8.68 0.11 11.50
CA ARG A 101 -7.45 -0.59 11.10
C ARG A 101 -6.24 0.31 11.19
N THR A 102 -5.05 -0.22 10.95
CA THR A 102 -3.79 0.54 10.99
C THR A 102 -3.66 1.46 9.77
N GLN A 103 -3.21 2.69 9.99
CA GLN A 103 -2.95 3.69 8.94
C GLN A 103 -2.02 3.13 7.85
N LEU A 104 -2.26 3.53 6.60
CA LEU A 104 -1.42 3.15 5.46
C LEU A 104 0.04 3.55 5.69
N SER A 105 0.27 4.79 6.14
CA SER A 105 1.60 5.33 6.42
C SER A 105 2.34 4.47 7.46
N VAL A 106 1.70 4.15 8.58
CA VAL A 106 2.27 3.29 9.63
C VAL A 106 2.62 1.91 9.08
N ARG A 107 1.73 1.29 8.30
CA ARG A 107 1.98 -0.02 7.67
C ARG A 107 3.15 0.03 6.68
N VAL A 108 3.24 1.08 5.86
CA VAL A 108 4.37 1.28 4.94
C VAL A 108 5.68 1.46 5.69
N HIS A 109 5.70 2.25 6.77
CA HIS A 109 6.89 2.41 7.60
C HIS A 109 7.33 1.07 8.20
N SER A 110 6.40 0.25 8.71
CA SER A 110 6.68 -1.10 9.19
C SER A 110 7.27 -2.00 8.10
N ILE A 111 6.79 -1.90 6.85
CA ILE A 111 7.36 -2.63 5.71
C ILE A 111 8.82 -2.19 5.49
N LEU A 112 9.07 -0.88 5.41
CA LEU A 112 10.41 -0.34 5.15
C LEU A 112 11.39 -0.69 6.26
N GLU A 113 11.01 -0.51 7.52
CA GLU A 113 11.83 -0.93 8.66
C GLU A 113 12.17 -2.41 8.59
N LYS A 114 11.20 -3.26 8.24
CA LYS A 114 11.44 -4.70 8.12
C LYS A 114 12.45 -5.00 7.02
N LEU A 115 12.35 -4.34 5.87
CA LEU A 115 13.26 -4.56 4.74
C LEU A 115 14.69 -4.07 5.02
N TYR A 116 14.84 -2.94 5.71
CA TYR A 116 16.16 -2.41 6.06
C TYR A 116 16.85 -3.18 7.20
N ASN A 117 16.08 -3.70 8.16
CA ASN A 117 16.65 -4.27 9.38
C ASN A 117 16.66 -5.81 9.42
N SER A 118 16.04 -6.50 8.44
CA SER A 118 16.03 -7.96 8.38
C SER A 118 17.19 -8.51 7.55
N HIS A 119 17.65 -9.71 7.89
CA HIS A 119 18.67 -10.43 7.13
C HIS A 119 18.32 -11.92 6.94
N GLY A 120 18.97 -12.56 5.97
CA GLY A 120 18.87 -14.00 5.76
C GLY A 120 17.42 -14.50 5.59
N PRO A 121 17.01 -15.59 6.28
CA PRO A 121 15.68 -16.19 6.10
C PRO A 121 14.50 -15.24 6.37
N GLU A 122 14.69 -14.23 7.20
CA GLU A 122 13.64 -13.26 7.52
C GLU A 122 13.42 -12.29 6.36
N LEU A 123 14.49 -11.64 5.88
CA LEU A 123 14.43 -10.76 4.71
C LEU A 123 13.88 -11.51 3.49
N ARG A 124 14.31 -12.76 3.29
CA ARG A 124 13.81 -13.60 2.20
C ARG A 124 12.29 -13.77 2.25
N ARG A 125 11.73 -14.02 3.45
CA ARG A 125 10.27 -14.17 3.63
C ARG A 125 9.55 -12.86 3.40
N SER A 126 10.05 -11.76 3.95
CA SER A 126 9.46 -10.42 3.74
C SER A 126 9.43 -10.07 2.25
N LEU A 127 10.55 -10.19 1.54
CA LEU A 127 10.63 -9.93 0.10
C LEU A 127 9.67 -10.82 -0.72
N PHE A 128 9.56 -12.10 -0.35
CA PHE A 128 8.66 -13.03 -1.03
C PHE A 128 7.18 -12.61 -0.90
N SER A 129 6.78 -12.12 0.27
CA SER A 129 5.39 -11.74 0.57
C SER A 129 4.97 -10.40 -0.04
N LEU A 130 5.90 -9.49 -0.34
CA LEU A 130 5.59 -8.14 -0.84
C LEU A 130 4.65 -8.12 -2.05
N LYS A 131 4.82 -9.06 -2.99
CA LYS A 131 3.92 -9.13 -4.16
C LYS A 131 2.46 -9.31 -3.71
N GLN A 132 2.22 -10.25 -2.81
CA GLN A 132 0.86 -10.55 -2.34
C GLN A 132 0.29 -9.37 -1.55
N LEU A 133 1.12 -8.75 -0.72
CA LEU A 133 0.77 -7.58 0.09
C LEU A 133 0.25 -6.42 -0.79
N PHE A 134 0.98 -6.03 -1.84
CA PHE A 134 0.52 -4.97 -2.77
C PHE A 134 -0.64 -5.40 -3.67
N GLN A 135 -0.85 -6.71 -3.84
CA GLN A 135 -1.98 -7.24 -4.60
C GLN A 135 -3.28 -7.19 -3.78
N ASP A 136 -3.20 -7.51 -2.49
CA ASP A 136 -4.35 -7.57 -1.59
C ASP A 136 -4.75 -6.18 -1.07
N ASP A 137 -3.79 -5.26 -0.95
CA ASP A 137 -4.04 -3.87 -0.52
C ASP A 137 -3.33 -2.89 -1.46
N LYS A 138 -4.04 -2.52 -2.53
CA LYS A 138 -3.53 -1.60 -3.57
C LYS A 138 -3.23 -0.18 -3.03
N ASP A 139 -3.88 0.21 -1.93
CA ASP A 139 -3.76 1.57 -1.39
C ASP A 139 -2.41 1.77 -0.69
N LEU A 140 -1.68 0.67 -0.39
CA LEU A 140 -0.29 0.73 0.05
C LEU A 140 0.68 1.18 -1.04
N VAL A 141 0.32 1.04 -2.32
CA VAL A 141 1.23 1.35 -3.44
C VAL A 141 1.58 2.84 -3.53
N PRO A 142 0.62 3.78 -3.57
CA PRO A 142 0.94 5.21 -3.57
C PRO A 142 1.74 5.62 -2.33
N GLU A 143 1.34 5.13 -1.14
CA GLU A 143 2.01 5.42 0.12
C GLU A 143 3.46 4.88 0.16
N PHE A 144 3.68 3.68 -0.37
CA PHE A 144 5.00 3.06 -0.49
C PHE A 144 5.92 3.82 -1.43
N VAL A 145 5.40 4.30 -2.57
CA VAL A 145 6.16 5.16 -3.49
C VAL A 145 6.51 6.49 -2.84
N ALA A 146 5.55 7.13 -2.16
CA ALA A 146 5.76 8.41 -1.48
C ALA A 146 6.81 8.31 -0.35
N SER A 147 6.90 7.15 0.30
CA SER A 147 7.84 6.88 1.41
C SER A 147 9.21 6.34 0.95
N GLU A 148 9.66 6.68 -0.26
CA GLU A 148 10.94 6.21 -0.84
C GLU A 148 11.09 4.67 -0.91
N GLY A 149 9.98 3.94 -1.03
CA GLY A 149 10.00 2.47 -1.07
C GLY A 149 10.71 1.89 -2.30
N LEU A 150 10.69 2.60 -3.43
CA LEU A 150 11.49 2.22 -4.60
C LEU A 150 12.99 2.32 -4.32
N THR A 151 13.45 3.37 -3.65
CA THR A 151 14.84 3.51 -3.19
C THR A 151 15.24 2.36 -2.27
N CYS A 152 14.35 1.93 -1.37
CA CYS A 152 14.56 0.76 -0.52
C CYS A 152 14.82 -0.50 -1.36
N PHE A 153 14.02 -0.74 -2.41
CA PHE A 153 14.23 -1.86 -3.32
C PHE A 153 15.57 -1.83 -4.05
N ILE A 154 16.04 -0.66 -4.47
CA ILE A 154 17.34 -0.55 -5.14
C ILE A 154 18.47 -0.84 -4.16
N LYS A 155 18.42 -0.26 -2.96
CA LYS A 155 19.42 -0.49 -1.91
C LYS A 155 19.51 -1.97 -1.52
N VAL A 156 18.38 -2.60 -1.23
CA VAL A 156 18.34 -4.04 -0.88
C VAL A 156 18.70 -4.92 -2.07
N GLY A 157 18.32 -4.53 -3.28
CA GLY A 157 18.51 -5.31 -4.51
C GLY A 157 19.93 -5.27 -5.09
N ALA A 158 20.68 -4.19 -4.86
CA ALA A 158 22.04 -4.01 -5.40
C ALA A 158 23.04 -4.99 -4.79
N GLU A 159 22.92 -5.30 -3.51
CA GLU A 159 23.82 -6.20 -2.77
C GLU A 159 23.27 -7.63 -2.63
N ALA A 160 22.09 -7.88 -3.17
CA ALA A 160 21.33 -9.11 -3.01
C ALA A 160 21.73 -10.22 -4.00
N ASP A 161 21.49 -11.47 -3.59
CA ASP A 161 21.56 -12.62 -4.50
C ASP A 161 20.41 -12.61 -5.54
N HIS A 162 20.54 -13.46 -6.56
CA HIS A 162 19.56 -13.53 -7.65
C HIS A 162 18.15 -13.94 -7.20
N ASN A 163 17.98 -14.61 -6.06
CA ASN A 163 16.66 -14.97 -5.55
C ASN A 163 15.97 -13.75 -4.94
N TYR A 164 16.71 -12.94 -4.18
CA TYR A 164 16.21 -11.73 -3.55
C TYR A 164 15.87 -10.69 -4.61
N GLN A 165 16.76 -10.50 -5.59
CA GLN A 165 16.49 -9.67 -6.77
C GLN A 165 15.20 -10.10 -7.47
N ASN A 166 14.99 -11.40 -7.69
CA ASN A 166 13.77 -11.90 -8.33
C ASN A 166 12.50 -11.64 -7.48
N TYR A 167 12.57 -11.69 -6.15
CA TYR A 167 11.43 -11.32 -5.30
C TYR A 167 11.13 -9.82 -5.37
N ILE A 168 12.16 -8.96 -5.37
CA ILE A 168 12.01 -7.52 -5.58
C ILE A 168 11.39 -7.23 -6.94
N LEU A 169 11.90 -7.85 -8.01
CA LEU A 169 11.33 -7.70 -9.36
C LEU A 169 9.85 -8.10 -9.44
N ARG A 170 9.43 -9.12 -8.68
CA ARG A 170 8.01 -9.51 -8.58
C ARG A 170 7.17 -8.46 -7.85
N ALA A 171 7.70 -7.82 -6.82
CA ALA A 171 7.04 -6.71 -6.13
C ALA A 171 6.94 -5.46 -7.04
N VAL A 172 8.03 -5.08 -7.70
CA VAL A 172 8.05 -4.00 -8.71
C VAL A 172 7.03 -4.28 -9.82
N SER A 173 6.97 -5.52 -10.31
CA SER A 173 5.96 -5.94 -11.29
C SER A 173 4.54 -5.70 -10.80
N GLN A 174 4.26 -5.90 -9.51
CA GLN A 174 2.94 -5.68 -8.94
C GLN A 174 2.64 -4.19 -8.79
N ILE A 175 3.61 -3.40 -8.34
CA ILE A 175 3.52 -1.94 -8.23
C ILE A 175 3.21 -1.30 -9.59
N MET A 176 3.91 -1.72 -10.65
CA MET A 176 3.72 -1.19 -12.01
C MET A 176 2.35 -1.47 -12.64
N LEU A 177 1.51 -2.34 -12.04
CA LEU A 177 0.14 -2.55 -12.50
C LEU A 177 -0.80 -1.42 -12.07
N PHE A 178 -0.40 -0.60 -11.10
CA PHE A 178 -1.18 0.52 -10.60
C PHE A 178 -0.64 1.83 -11.17
N VAL A 179 -1.54 2.78 -11.47
CA VAL A 179 -1.18 4.08 -12.06
C VAL A 179 -0.17 4.83 -11.19
N ASP A 180 -0.42 4.93 -9.88
CA ASP A 180 0.48 5.59 -8.93
C ASP A 180 1.83 4.88 -8.84
N GLY A 181 1.82 3.55 -8.87
CA GLY A 181 3.03 2.74 -8.87
C GLY A 181 3.89 2.94 -10.12
N MET A 182 3.27 2.93 -11.30
CA MET A 182 3.95 3.23 -12.56
C MET A 182 4.49 4.66 -12.59
N ASN A 183 3.69 5.65 -12.17
CA ASN A 183 4.15 7.04 -12.05
C ASN A 183 5.34 7.17 -11.09
N GLY A 184 5.34 6.41 -10.00
CA GLY A 184 6.49 6.28 -9.10
C GLY A 184 7.74 5.79 -9.81
N VAL A 185 7.63 4.72 -10.61
CA VAL A 185 8.75 4.18 -11.39
C VAL A 185 9.24 5.17 -12.46
N ILE A 186 8.33 5.87 -13.13
CA ILE A 186 8.65 6.93 -14.11
C ILE A 186 9.48 8.04 -13.45
N ASN A 187 9.12 8.42 -12.23
CA ASN A 187 9.80 9.48 -11.48
C ASN A 187 11.04 8.99 -10.71
N HIS A 188 11.32 7.68 -10.72
CA HIS A 188 12.45 7.09 -10.00
C HIS A 188 13.47 6.47 -10.96
N SER A 189 14.36 7.32 -11.49
CA SER A 189 15.32 6.93 -12.54
C SER A 189 16.24 5.77 -12.15
N GLU A 190 16.60 5.65 -10.87
CA GLU A 190 17.42 4.55 -10.35
C GLU A 190 16.75 3.19 -10.53
N THR A 191 15.41 3.12 -10.49
CA THR A 191 14.69 1.86 -10.77
C THR A 191 14.90 1.41 -12.20
N VAL A 192 14.79 2.32 -13.17
CA VAL A 192 14.98 2.01 -14.59
C VAL A 192 16.44 1.65 -14.90
N GLN A 193 17.39 2.37 -14.29
CA GLN A 193 18.81 2.04 -14.37
C GLN A 193 19.13 0.67 -13.78
N TRP A 194 18.52 0.32 -12.65
CA TRP A 194 18.69 -0.99 -12.02
C TRP A 194 18.08 -2.10 -12.88
N LEU A 195 16.87 -1.91 -13.42
CA LEU A 195 16.27 -2.87 -14.37
C LEU A 195 17.16 -3.10 -15.59
N TYR A 196 17.75 -2.05 -16.17
CA TYR A 196 18.71 -2.19 -17.26
C TYR A 196 19.96 -2.96 -16.82
N THR A 197 20.54 -2.62 -15.67
CA THR A 197 21.71 -3.32 -15.11
C THR A 197 21.46 -4.82 -14.95
N LEU A 198 20.27 -5.21 -14.48
CA LEU A 198 19.88 -6.61 -14.29
C LEU A 198 19.75 -7.41 -15.60
N THR A 199 19.70 -6.76 -16.77
CA THR A 199 19.76 -7.47 -18.06
C THR A 199 21.10 -8.16 -18.30
N GLY A 200 22.16 -7.71 -17.62
CA GLY A 200 23.48 -8.34 -17.60
C GLY A 200 23.68 -9.41 -16.52
N SER A 201 22.63 -9.80 -15.77
CA SER A 201 22.74 -10.80 -14.70
C SER A 201 23.09 -12.20 -15.22
N LEU A 202 23.86 -12.96 -14.45
CA LEU A 202 24.12 -14.39 -14.72
C LEU A 202 22.85 -15.26 -14.54
N SER A 203 21.84 -14.76 -13.83
CA SER A 203 20.58 -15.46 -13.64
C SER A 203 19.62 -15.19 -14.79
N ARG A 204 19.38 -16.21 -15.63
CA ARG A 204 18.43 -16.15 -16.74
C ARG A 204 17.02 -15.70 -16.30
N LEU A 205 16.60 -16.07 -15.09
CA LEU A 205 15.30 -15.68 -14.56
C LEU A 205 15.24 -14.17 -14.27
N VAL A 206 16.29 -13.62 -13.66
CA VAL A 206 16.41 -12.18 -13.38
C VAL A 206 16.42 -11.39 -14.69
N VAL A 207 17.25 -11.79 -15.66
CA VAL A 207 17.30 -11.16 -16.99
C VAL A 207 15.93 -11.17 -17.67
N LYS A 208 15.26 -12.33 -17.71
CA LYS A 208 13.93 -12.47 -18.32
C LYS A 208 12.91 -11.55 -17.66
N THR A 209 12.91 -11.45 -16.33
CA THR A 209 11.94 -10.63 -15.60
C THR A 209 12.24 -9.14 -15.80
N ALA A 210 13.51 -8.72 -15.73
CA ALA A 210 13.91 -7.33 -15.95
C ALA A 210 13.51 -6.84 -17.36
N LEU A 211 13.79 -7.64 -18.40
CA LEU A 211 13.38 -7.30 -19.78
C LEU A 211 11.86 -7.14 -19.92
N LYS A 212 11.07 -7.99 -19.27
CA LYS A 212 9.61 -7.85 -19.28
C LYS A 212 9.15 -6.56 -18.62
N LEU A 213 9.76 -6.18 -17.50
CA LEU A 213 9.41 -4.93 -16.82
C LEU A 213 9.80 -3.70 -17.64
N LEU A 214 10.95 -3.73 -18.31
CA LEU A 214 11.33 -2.67 -19.25
C LEU A 214 10.34 -2.55 -20.41
N ILE A 215 9.83 -3.68 -20.93
CA ILE A 215 8.77 -3.68 -21.95
C ILE A 215 7.49 -3.05 -21.40
N VAL A 216 7.01 -3.50 -20.24
CA VAL A 216 5.82 -2.93 -19.59
C VAL A 216 5.98 -1.43 -19.34
N PHE A 217 7.19 -0.99 -18.96
CA PHE A 217 7.51 0.43 -18.75
C PHE A 217 7.37 1.24 -20.03
N VAL A 218 7.95 0.81 -21.15
CA VAL A 218 7.86 1.57 -22.42
C VAL A 218 6.50 1.46 -23.10
N GLU A 219 5.77 0.35 -22.92
CA GLU A 219 4.41 0.17 -23.44
C GLU A 219 3.38 1.05 -22.72
N TYR A 220 3.65 1.46 -21.48
CA TYR A 220 2.72 2.29 -20.71
C TYR A 220 2.53 3.69 -21.30
N SER A 221 3.61 4.33 -21.78
CA SER A 221 3.55 5.66 -22.40
C SER A 221 4.75 5.92 -23.31
N GLU A 222 4.54 6.60 -24.43
CA GLU A 222 5.61 6.96 -25.37
C GLU A 222 6.71 7.81 -24.70
N SER A 223 6.35 8.64 -23.70
CA SER A 223 7.29 9.45 -22.93
C SER A 223 8.26 8.64 -22.08
N ASN A 224 8.00 7.35 -21.85
CA ASN A 224 8.88 6.46 -21.10
C ASN A 224 10.09 5.98 -21.94
N SER A 225 9.97 5.96 -23.26
CA SER A 225 11.06 5.57 -24.17
C SER A 225 12.34 6.41 -23.99
N PRO A 226 12.30 7.76 -23.99
CA PRO A 226 13.49 8.57 -23.73
C PRO A 226 14.04 8.38 -22.31
N LEU A 227 13.19 8.08 -21.32
CA LEU A 227 13.65 7.78 -19.94
C LEU A 227 14.48 6.50 -19.90
N LEU A 228 14.04 5.45 -20.61
CA LEU A 228 14.83 4.22 -20.75
C LEU A 228 16.17 4.48 -21.45
N ILE A 229 16.17 5.24 -22.55
CA ILE A 229 17.41 5.60 -23.26
C ILE A 229 18.38 6.33 -22.34
N ASN A 230 17.88 7.30 -21.55
CA ASN A 230 18.70 8.03 -20.58
C ASN A 230 19.26 7.11 -19.49
N ALA A 231 18.47 6.17 -18.98
CA ALA A 231 18.91 5.19 -18.00
C ALA A 231 20.04 4.30 -18.55
N VAL A 232 19.90 3.82 -19.80
CA VAL A 232 20.93 3.04 -20.51
C VAL A 232 22.23 3.83 -20.64
N ASN A 233 22.15 5.05 -21.17
CA ASN A 233 23.33 5.91 -21.35
C ASN A 233 24.04 6.23 -20.03
N THR A 234 23.27 6.42 -18.95
CA THR A 234 23.81 6.69 -17.61
C THR A 234 24.60 5.49 -17.09
N VAL A 235 24.02 4.29 -17.15
CA VAL A 235 24.66 3.07 -16.67
C VAL A 235 25.89 2.71 -17.51
N ASP A 236 25.79 2.80 -18.84
CA ASP A 236 26.92 2.44 -19.71
C ASP A 236 28.02 3.51 -19.70
N GLY A 237 27.71 4.77 -19.43
CA GLY A 237 28.71 5.82 -19.23
C GLY A 237 29.52 5.66 -17.93
N GLN A 238 29.06 4.85 -16.99
CA GLN A 238 29.74 4.53 -15.73
C GLN A 238 30.55 3.22 -15.78
N ARG A 239 30.47 2.47 -16.89
CA ARG A 239 31.20 1.21 -17.11
C ARG A 239 32.51 1.45 -17.84
#